data_AF-N9FJD6-F1
#
_entry.id   AF-N9FJD6-F1
#
_cell.length_a   1.000
_cell.length_b   1.000
_cell.length_c   1.000
_cell.angle_alpha   90.00
_cell.angle_beta   90.00
_cell.angle_gamma   90.00
#
_symmetry.space_group_name_H-M   'P 1'
#
loop_
_entity.id
_entity.type
_entity.pdbx_description
1 polymer ?
#
loop_
_entity_poly.entity_id
_entity_poly.type
_entity_poly.pdbx_seq_one_letter_code
_entity_poly.pdbx_strand_id
1 'polypeptide(L)'
;MKYIIFGIISVLISINTSARETNSIRSSYELVGIGDSESDLLRKIGKPYPRCFIYKEGRHTCAATEYIYDIDMQIYTVWVCNGKVFKIDVANK
;
A
#
# COMPACT_ATOMS: atom_id res chain seq x y z
N MET A 1 -37.14 -24.49 21.69
CA MET A 1 -35.94 -24.56 20.85
C MET A 1 -36.26 -24.02 19.46
N LYS A 2 -35.92 -22.77 19.13
CA LYS A 2 -36.07 -22.25 17.75
C LYS A 2 -35.10 -21.12 17.38
N TYR A 3 -34.51 -20.45 18.38
CA TYR A 3 -33.64 -19.28 18.15
C TYR A 3 -32.15 -19.53 18.34
N ILE A 4 -31.73 -20.75 18.71
CA ILE A 4 -30.30 -21.06 18.92
C ILE A 4 -29.56 -21.19 17.59
N ILE A 5 -30.25 -21.51 16.50
CA ILE A 5 -29.64 -21.70 15.17
C ILE A 5 -29.27 -20.36 14.51
N PHE A 6 -29.94 -19.26 14.87
CA PHE A 6 -29.67 -17.94 14.29
C PHE A 6 -28.43 -17.25 14.89
N GLY A 7 -27.93 -17.69 16.05
CA GLY A 7 -26.76 -17.07 16.69
C GLY A 7 -25.41 -17.49 16.09
N ILE A 8 -25.35 -18.64 15.40
CA ILE A 8 -24.08 -19.21 14.90
C ILE A 8 -23.68 -18.62 13.54
N ILE A 9 -24.63 -18.08 12.77
CA ILE A 9 -24.37 -17.48 11.45
C ILE A 9 -23.76 -16.07 11.56
N SER A 10 -23.89 -15.40 12.71
CA SER A 10 -23.46 -14.01 12.93
C SER A 10 -21.95 -13.81 13.06
N VAL A 11 -21.16 -14.89 13.10
CA VAL A 11 -19.73 -14.85 13.48
C VAL A 11 -18.77 -14.86 12.28
N LEU A 12 -19.26 -14.83 11.04
CA LEU A 12 -18.42 -14.97 9.84
C LEU A 12 -18.09 -13.68 9.08
N ILE A 13 -18.39 -12.50 9.62
CA ILE A 13 -17.98 -11.24 8.99
C ILE A 13 -16.55 -10.87 9.43
N SER A 14 -15.60 -11.75 9.13
CA SER A 14 -14.17 -11.42 9.20
C SER A 14 -13.84 -10.53 8.00
N ILE A 15 -13.72 -9.23 8.22
CA ILE A 15 -13.19 -8.29 7.23
C ILE A 15 -11.73 -8.66 6.93
N ASN A 16 -11.50 -9.29 5.78
CA ASN A 16 -10.16 -9.59 5.29
C ASN A 16 -9.55 -8.30 4.73
N THR A 17 -8.81 -7.55 5.54
CA THR A 17 -7.97 -6.44 5.08
C THR A 17 -6.71 -7.02 4.42
N SER A 18 -6.86 -7.51 3.19
CA SER A 18 -5.72 -7.94 2.39
C SER A 18 -5.12 -6.72 1.70
N ALA A 19 -3.87 -6.40 2.02
CA ALA A 19 -3.06 -5.58 1.14
C ALA A 19 -2.87 -6.34 -0.19
N ARG A 20 -2.98 -5.64 -1.32
CA ARG A 20 -2.78 -6.19 -2.66
C ARG A 20 -1.76 -5.35 -3.40
N GLU A 21 -0.88 -5.99 -4.14
CA GLU A 21 0.06 -5.31 -5.05
C GLU A 21 -0.69 -4.62 -6.19
N THR A 22 -0.36 -3.35 -6.45
CA THR A 22 -0.84 -2.56 -7.57
C THR A 22 0.33 -1.96 -8.35
N ASN A 23 0.13 -1.66 -9.63
CA ASN A 23 1.19 -1.10 -10.48
C ASN A 23 1.22 0.43 -10.46
N SER A 24 0.22 1.08 -9.86
CA SER A 24 0.12 2.54 -9.86
C SER A 24 -0.73 3.08 -8.71
N ILE A 25 -0.39 4.30 -8.31
CA ILE A 25 -1.17 5.18 -7.44
C ILE A 25 -1.58 6.42 -8.24
N ARG A 26 -2.79 6.91 -7.98
CA ARG A 26 -3.34 8.10 -8.65
C ARG A 26 -3.74 9.13 -7.60
N SER A 27 -3.26 10.36 -7.78
CA SER A 27 -3.77 11.55 -7.10
C SER A 27 -4.89 12.17 -7.95
N SER A 28 -5.37 13.38 -7.62
CA SER A 28 -6.50 14.02 -8.31
C SER A 28 -6.28 14.13 -9.83
N TYR A 29 -5.06 14.44 -10.28
CA TYR A 29 -4.76 14.66 -11.70
C TYR A 29 -3.54 13.90 -12.23
N GLU A 30 -2.72 13.33 -11.34
CA GLU A 30 -1.44 12.75 -11.70
C GLU A 30 -1.35 11.29 -11.28
N LEU A 31 -0.58 10.53 -12.06
CA LEU A 31 -0.35 9.10 -11.85
C LEU A 31 1.14 8.86 -11.58
N VAL A 32 1.39 7.97 -10.62
CA VAL A 32 2.72 7.44 -10.32
C VAL A 32 2.68 5.92 -10.40
N GLY A 33 3.64 5.33 -11.10
CA GLY A 33 3.73 3.89 -11.30
C GLY A 33 5.05 3.30 -10.83
N ILE A 34 5.15 1.98 -10.95
CA ILE A 34 6.42 1.26 -10.81
C ILE A 34 7.44 1.81 -11.82
N GLY A 35 8.65 2.11 -11.35
CA GLY A 35 9.76 2.65 -12.14
C GLY A 35 9.88 4.17 -12.15
N ASP A 36 8.83 4.89 -11.73
CA ASP A 36 8.88 6.36 -11.59
C ASP A 36 9.90 6.77 -10.53
N SER A 37 10.45 7.98 -10.71
CA SER A 37 11.43 8.51 -9.78
C SER A 37 10.79 8.90 -8.45
N GLU A 38 11.56 8.83 -7.37
CA GLU A 38 11.13 9.32 -6.06
C GLU A 38 10.74 10.79 -6.09
N SER A 39 11.47 11.62 -6.84
CA SER A 39 11.14 13.03 -6.99
C SER A 39 9.80 13.25 -7.70
N ASP A 40 9.46 12.42 -8.69
CA ASP A 40 8.14 12.46 -9.33
C ASP A 40 7.04 12.01 -8.36
N LEU A 41 7.27 10.96 -7.58
CA LEU A 41 6.34 10.51 -6.53
C LEU A 41 6.04 11.65 -5.55
N LEU A 42 7.09 12.26 -4.99
CA LEU A 42 6.97 13.30 -3.98
C LEU A 42 6.35 14.59 -4.53
N ARG A 43 6.59 14.89 -5.82
CA ARG A 43 6.02 16.06 -6.50
C ARG A 43 4.52 15.87 -6.79
N LYS A 44 4.14 14.68 -7.27
CA LYS A 44 2.78 14.39 -7.77
C LYS A 44 1.79 14.02 -6.65
N ILE A 45 2.25 13.28 -5.65
CA ILE A 45 1.39 12.75 -4.58
C ILE A 45 1.58 13.54 -3.28
N GLY A 46 2.83 13.90 -2.95
CA GLY A 46 3.17 14.67 -1.76
C GLY A 46 4.32 14.05 -0.97
N LYS A 47 4.71 14.70 0.13
CA LYS A 47 5.88 14.31 0.93
C LYS A 47 5.49 13.87 2.36
N PRO A 48 5.00 12.63 2.53
CA PRO A 48 4.73 12.10 3.85
C PRO A 48 6.05 11.77 4.58
N TYR A 49 5.94 11.39 5.85
CA TYR A 49 7.11 11.00 6.63
C TYR A 49 7.72 9.70 6.07
N PRO A 50 8.99 9.71 5.63
CA PRO A 50 9.64 8.52 5.08
C PRO A 50 10.01 7.53 6.18
N ARG A 51 9.86 6.23 5.90
CA ARG A 51 10.42 5.16 6.74
C ARG A 51 11.49 4.41 5.96
N CYS A 52 12.73 4.49 6.43
CA CYS A 52 13.85 3.81 5.78
C CYS A 52 14.13 2.45 6.42
N PHE A 53 14.37 1.43 5.61
CA PHE A 53 14.78 0.10 6.06
C PHE A 53 15.57 -0.63 4.97
N ILE A 54 16.19 -1.76 5.31
CA ILE A 54 16.86 -2.61 4.31
C ILE A 54 15.84 -3.64 3.80
N TYR A 55 15.45 -3.52 2.53
CA TYR A 55 14.62 -4.50 1.86
C TYR A 55 15.49 -5.66 1.36
N LYS A 56 15.03 -6.89 1.61
CA LYS A 56 15.70 -8.12 1.19
C LYS A 56 14.68 -9.07 0.56
N GLU A 57 14.89 -9.40 -0.70
CA GLU A 57 14.06 -10.37 -1.43
C GLU A 57 14.98 -11.33 -2.20
N GLY A 58 15.10 -12.56 -1.70
CA GLY A 58 16.05 -13.53 -2.23
C GLY A 58 17.48 -13.00 -2.21
N ARG A 59 18.03 -12.72 -3.41
CA ARG A 59 19.37 -12.15 -3.60
C ARG A 59 19.40 -10.64 -3.73
N HIS A 60 18.25 -9.98 -3.89
CA HIS A 60 18.18 -8.53 -4.00
C HIS A 60 18.17 -7.90 -2.61
N THR A 61 19.05 -6.92 -2.40
CA THR A 61 19.10 -6.11 -1.19
C THR A 61 19.21 -4.65 -1.59
N CYS A 62 18.37 -3.79 -1.02
CA CYS A 62 18.45 -2.34 -1.22
C CYS A 62 18.07 -1.57 0.05
N ALA A 63 18.60 -0.37 0.18
CA ALA A 63 18.07 0.61 1.13
C ALA A 63 16.73 1.10 0.55
N ALA A 64 15.64 0.68 1.17
CA ALA A 64 14.29 1.02 0.78
C ALA A 64 13.77 2.18 1.61
N THR A 65 13.03 3.05 0.96
CA THR A 65 12.23 4.10 1.62
C THR A 65 10.76 3.80 1.38
N GLU A 66 10.01 3.70 2.46
CA GLU A 66 8.57 3.52 2.47
C GLU A 66 7.87 4.86 2.69
N TYR A 67 6.85 5.08 1.87
CA TYR A 67 5.94 6.20 1.94
C TYR A 67 4.51 5.66 2.06
N ILE A 68 3.79 6.11 3.08
CA ILE A 68 2.40 5.73 3.31
C ILE A 68 1.51 6.91 2.93
N TYR A 69 0.54 6.65 2.04
CA TYR A 69 -0.45 7.62 1.59
C TYR A 69 -1.86 7.13 1.92
N ASP A 70 -2.71 8.07 2.29
CA ASP A 70 -4.12 7.84 2.59
C ASP A 70 -4.95 8.61 1.55
N ILE A 71 -5.51 7.89 0.58
CA ILE A 71 -6.19 8.47 -0.58
C ILE A 71 -7.48 7.69 -0.78
N ASP A 72 -8.63 8.39 -0.81
CA ASP A 72 -9.94 7.80 -1.11
C ASP A 72 -10.27 6.52 -0.30
N MET A 73 -10.02 6.57 1.01
CA MET A 73 -10.21 5.44 1.96
C MET A 73 -9.32 4.22 1.70
N GLN A 74 -8.29 4.38 0.86
CA GLN A 74 -7.27 3.38 0.60
C GLN A 74 -5.93 3.84 1.16
N ILE A 75 -5.23 2.91 1.80
CA ILE A 75 -3.86 3.09 2.25
C ILE A 75 -2.95 2.55 1.16
N TYR A 76 -2.15 3.43 0.55
CA TYR A 76 -1.10 3.05 -0.38
C TYR A 76 0.25 3.05 0.33
N THR A 77 0.94 1.92 0.29
CA THR A 77 2.31 1.79 0.75
C THR A 77 3.21 1.72 -0.47
N VAL A 78 4.02 2.76 -0.67
CA VAL A 78 4.93 2.88 -1.82
C VAL A 78 6.36 2.66 -1.34
N TRP A 79 7.07 1.72 -1.96
CA TRP A 79 8.48 1.48 -1.68
C TRP A 79 9.37 1.95 -2.81
N VAL A 80 10.43 2.65 -2.43
CA VAL A 80 11.44 3.22 -3.32
C VAL A 80 12.79 2.57 -3.02
N CYS A 81 13.47 2.09 -4.07
CA CYS A 81 14.86 1.63 -4.00
C CYS A 81 15.66 2.30 -5.11
N ASN A 82 16.89 2.72 -4.81
CA ASN A 82 17.77 3.42 -5.74
C ASN A 82 17.08 4.61 -6.44
N GLY A 83 16.24 5.35 -5.70
CA GLY A 83 15.51 6.52 -6.20
C GLY A 83 14.35 6.22 -7.16
N LYS A 84 13.93 4.94 -7.29
CA LYS A 84 12.79 4.53 -8.12
C LYS A 84 11.77 3.75 -7.32
N VAL A 85 10.49 3.98 -7.62
CA VAL A 85 9.39 3.18 -7.09
C VAL A 85 9.53 1.75 -7.62
N PHE A 86 9.58 0.75 -6.74
CA PHE A 86 9.70 -0.66 -7.15
C PHE A 86 8.52 -1.51 -6.70
N LYS A 87 7.75 -1.07 -5.71
CA LYS A 87 6.57 -1.78 -5.24
C LYS A 87 5.53 -0.79 -4.72
N ILE A 88 4.25 -1.08 -4.97
CA ILE A 88 3.10 -0.34 -4.42
C ILE A 88 2.09 -1.36 -3.93
N ASP A 89 1.76 -1.30 -2.64
CA ASP A 89 0.66 -2.07 -2.07
C ASP A 89 -0.50 -1.14 -1.76
N VAL A 90 -1.73 -1.64 -1.93
CA VAL A 90 -2.96 -0.95 -1.57
C VAL A 90 -3.76 -1.80 -0.59
N ALA A 91 -4.27 -1.17 0.46
CA ALA A 91 -5.17 -1.78 1.43
C ALA A 91 -6.41 -0.90 1.63
N ASN A 92 -7.59 -1.52 1.65
CA ASN A 92 -8.83 -0.82 2.01
C ASN A 92 -8.90 -0.65 3.52
N LYS A 93 -9.43 0.49 3.96
CA LYS A 93 -9.80 0.72 5.37
C LYS A 93 -11.13 0.07 5.74
#